data_AF-A0A1W6JWM1-F1
#
_entry.id   AF-A0A1W6JWM1-F1
#
_cell.length_a   1.000
_cell.length_b   1.000
_cell.length_c   1.000
_cell.angle_alpha   90.00
_cell.angle_beta   90.00
_cell.angle_gamma   90.00
#
_symmetry.space_group_name_H-M   'P 1'
#
loop_
_entity.id
_entity.type
_entity.pdbx_description
1 polymer ?
#
loop_
_entity_poly.entity_id
_entity_poly.type
_entity_poly.pdbx_seq_one_letter_code
_entity_poly.pdbx_strand_id
1 'polypeptide(L)'
;MLSQLREELSQINQQIINHPFIKSAEEGKIAQNKIQLIYDQQWYIVNSDVKSLAIMLSKAKEQDEIDFLLSALEGDYAGLKILRKIANKNVEPLPWAVAYTHYLAWLANYASTGEQVLALVINLPIWSQNCKKLAEIFKGKINVEFLELFANAKIDEDLAEKIISRYDSKNYLEIAKTIQAYELSFWNSIYQES
;
A
#
# COMPACT_ATOMS: atom_id res chain seq x y z
N MET A 1 -11.78 15.40 -8.64
CA MET A 1 -12.47 14.29 -7.95
C MET A 1 -11.59 13.67 -6.87
N LEU A 2 -10.32 13.34 -7.16
CA LEU A 2 -9.42 12.75 -6.16
C LEU A 2 -9.26 13.62 -4.90
N SER A 3 -9.21 14.94 -5.07
CA SER A 3 -9.18 15.91 -3.96
C SER A 3 -10.37 15.78 -3.00
N GLN A 4 -11.58 15.65 -3.53
CA GLN A 4 -12.81 15.49 -2.73
C GLN A 4 -12.80 14.15 -1.98
N LEU A 5 -12.37 13.07 -2.63
CA LEU A 5 -12.22 11.77 -1.97
C LEU A 5 -11.19 11.86 -0.83
N ARG A 6 -10.08 12.58 -1.01
CA ARG A 6 -9.08 12.78 0.05
C ARG A 6 -9.61 13.60 1.22
N GLU A 7 -10.48 14.57 0.96
CA GLU A 7 -11.17 15.33 2.02
C GLU A 7 -12.08 14.41 2.85
N GLU A 8 -12.88 13.57 2.19
CA GLU A 8 -13.73 12.55 2.84
C GLU A 8 -12.91 11.52 3.64
N LEU A 9 -11.69 11.21 3.21
CA LEU A 9 -10.78 10.28 3.89
C LEU A 9 -9.87 10.96 4.91
N SER A 10 -9.96 12.29 5.09
CA SER A 10 -9.03 13.05 5.93
C SER A 10 -8.92 12.48 7.34
N GLN A 11 -10.05 12.11 7.95
CA GLN A 11 -10.06 11.55 9.30
C GLN A 11 -9.29 10.23 9.42
N ILE A 12 -9.52 9.28 8.50
CA ILE A 12 -8.83 7.98 8.55
C ILE A 12 -7.36 8.11 8.16
N ASN A 13 -7.04 8.97 7.19
CA ASN A 13 -5.66 9.27 6.82
C ASN A 13 -4.88 9.84 8.00
N GLN A 14 -5.49 10.73 8.80
CA GLN A 14 -4.88 11.25 10.02
C GLN A 14 -4.70 10.17 11.09
N GLN A 15 -5.61 9.21 11.21
CA GLN A 15 -5.43 8.07 12.12
C GLN A 15 -4.24 7.20 11.72
N ILE A 16 -4.04 6.98 10.42
CA ILE A 16 -2.94 6.19 9.88
C ILE A 16 -1.59 6.91 10.06
N ILE A 17 -1.49 8.18 9.67
CA ILE A 17 -0.24 8.96 9.75
C ILE A 17 0.19 9.17 11.20
N ASN A 18 -0.77 9.32 12.12
CA ASN A 18 -0.53 9.55 13.54
C ASN A 18 -0.74 8.29 14.39
N HIS A 19 -0.68 7.11 13.77
CA HIS A 19 -0.93 5.85 14.44
C HIS A 19 0.02 5.64 15.63
N PRO A 20 -0.42 5.05 16.76
CA PRO A 20 0.43 4.81 17.94
C PRO A 20 1.74 4.09 17.64
N PHE A 21 1.76 3.19 16.65
CA PHE A 21 2.98 2.55 16.15
C PHE A 21 4.00 3.59 15.64
N ILE A 22 3.56 4.51 14.78
CA ILE A 22 4.42 5.53 14.15
C ILE A 22 4.95 6.49 15.23
N LYS A 23 4.08 6.96 16.13
CA LYS A 23 4.48 7.83 17.25
C LYS A 23 5.47 7.14 18.19
N SER A 24 5.22 5.88 18.53
CA SER A 24 6.14 5.11 19.38
C SER A 24 7.50 4.88 18.69
N ALA A 25 7.52 4.76 17.35
CA ALA A 25 8.76 4.67 16.60
C ALA A 25 9.54 5.99 16.64
N GLU A 26 8.86 7.13 16.46
CA GLU A 26 9.46 8.47 16.58
C GLU A 26 10.05 8.70 17.98
N GLU A 27 9.41 8.16 19.03
CA GLU A 27 9.89 8.20 20.42
C GLU A 27 10.98 7.15 20.74
N GLY A 28 11.38 6.32 19.77
CA GLY A 28 12.39 5.27 19.96
C GLY A 28 11.93 4.09 20.81
N LYS A 29 10.62 3.91 21.00
CA LYS A 29 9.99 2.85 21.81
C LYS A 29 9.68 1.57 21.01
N ILE A 30 9.76 1.63 19.68
CA ILE A 30 9.57 0.46 18.81
C ILE A 30 10.89 -0.27 18.64
N ALA A 31 10.89 -1.56 18.99
CA ALA A 31 12.03 -2.43 18.81
C ALA A 31 12.24 -2.81 17.33
N GLN A 32 13.48 -3.16 16.96
CA GLN A 32 13.83 -3.48 15.56
C GLN A 32 13.06 -4.70 15.02
N ASN A 33 12.75 -5.69 15.86
CA ASN A 33 11.96 -6.87 15.49
C ASN A 33 10.54 -6.53 15.02
N LYS A 34 9.95 -5.41 15.49
CA LYS A 34 8.65 -4.93 14.99
C LYS A 34 8.73 -4.43 13.56
N ILE A 35 9.86 -3.85 13.16
CA ILE A 35 10.07 -3.47 11.75
C ILE A 35 10.34 -4.72 10.90
N GLN A 36 11.02 -5.72 11.45
CA GLN A 36 11.14 -7.01 10.78
C GLN A 36 9.75 -7.63 10.52
N LEU A 37 8.83 -7.57 11.49
CA LEU A 37 7.45 -8.04 11.30
C LEU A 37 6.73 -7.33 10.15
N ILE A 38 6.98 -6.03 9.93
CA ILE A 38 6.47 -5.32 8.74
C ILE A 38 6.96 -6.01 7.47
N TYR A 39 8.25 -6.31 7.34
CA TYR A 39 8.80 -6.99 6.16
C TYR A 39 8.26 -8.40 5.99
N ASP A 40 8.06 -9.11 7.09
CA ASP A 40 7.53 -10.47 7.09
C ASP A 40 6.08 -10.51 6.59
N GLN A 41 5.23 -9.57 7.04
CA GLN A 41 3.86 -9.43 6.54
C GLN A 41 3.84 -8.90 5.10
N GLN A 42 4.71 -7.94 4.77
CA GLN A 42 4.83 -7.40 3.42
C GLN A 42 5.30 -8.45 2.40
N TRP A 43 6.05 -9.48 2.82
CA TRP A 43 6.37 -10.61 1.95
C TRP A 43 5.11 -11.31 1.43
N TYR A 44 4.10 -11.52 2.28
CA TYR A 44 2.83 -12.11 1.86
C TYR A 44 2.04 -11.15 0.96
N ILE A 45 1.95 -9.88 1.37
CA ILE A 45 1.19 -8.83 0.69
C ILE A 45 1.75 -8.59 -0.71
N VAL A 46 3.02 -8.20 -0.82
CA VAL A 46 3.64 -7.82 -2.11
C VAL A 46 3.73 -9.02 -3.06
N ASN A 47 3.91 -10.26 -2.56
CA ASN A 47 3.89 -11.44 -3.43
C ASN A 47 2.51 -11.67 -4.08
N SER A 48 1.45 -11.30 -3.36
CA SER A 48 0.07 -11.38 -3.84
C SER A 48 -0.27 -10.16 -4.71
N ASP A 49 0.17 -8.96 -4.33
CA ASP A 49 -0.09 -7.72 -5.05
C ASP A 49 0.55 -7.70 -6.44
N VAL A 50 1.77 -8.24 -6.60
CA VAL A 50 2.40 -8.42 -7.94
C VAL A 50 1.51 -9.26 -8.87
N LYS A 51 0.81 -10.27 -8.35
CA LYS A 51 -0.11 -11.09 -9.17
C LYS A 51 -1.41 -10.34 -9.46
N SER A 52 -1.95 -9.63 -8.47
CA SER A 52 -3.13 -8.79 -8.63
C SER A 52 -2.89 -7.70 -9.69
N LEU A 53 -1.76 -7.00 -9.63
CA LEU A 53 -1.36 -6.00 -10.61
C LEU A 53 -1.16 -6.59 -12.01
N ALA A 54 -0.57 -7.79 -12.12
CA ALA A 54 -0.48 -8.48 -13.40
C ALA A 54 -1.86 -8.83 -13.99
N ILE A 55 -2.81 -9.22 -13.15
CA ILE A 55 -4.21 -9.46 -13.56
C ILE A 55 -4.86 -8.14 -14.02
N MET A 56 -4.71 -7.06 -13.26
CA MET A 56 -5.22 -5.74 -13.64
C MET A 56 -4.65 -5.30 -14.99
N LEU A 57 -3.33 -5.40 -15.16
CA LEU A 57 -2.63 -5.07 -16.40
C LEU A 57 -3.14 -5.88 -17.59
N SER A 58 -3.40 -7.17 -17.40
CA SER A 58 -3.94 -8.03 -18.47
C SER A 58 -5.35 -7.63 -18.94
N LYS A 59 -6.09 -6.88 -18.13
CA LYS A 59 -7.45 -6.41 -18.38
C LYS A 59 -7.51 -4.95 -18.87
N ALA A 60 -6.38 -4.24 -18.83
CA ALA A 60 -6.27 -2.87 -19.31
C ALA A 60 -6.59 -2.81 -20.82
N LYS A 61 -7.33 -1.78 -21.22
CA LYS A 61 -7.80 -1.60 -22.60
C LYS A 61 -7.12 -0.45 -23.31
N GLU A 62 -6.73 0.57 -22.54
CA GLU A 62 -6.14 1.80 -23.06
C GLU A 62 -4.64 1.86 -22.75
N GLN A 63 -3.87 2.58 -23.57
CA GLN A 63 -2.43 2.70 -23.37
C GLN A 63 -2.09 3.36 -22.03
N ASP A 64 -2.86 4.36 -21.60
CA ASP A 64 -2.62 5.02 -20.31
C ASP A 64 -2.87 4.08 -19.11
N GLU A 65 -3.86 3.20 -19.21
CA GLU A 65 -4.10 2.15 -18.21
C GLU A 65 -2.94 1.15 -18.14
N ILE A 66 -2.42 0.74 -19.31
CA ILE A 66 -1.26 -0.16 -19.41
C ILE A 66 -0.05 0.49 -18.77
N ASP A 67 0.26 1.73 -19.12
CA ASP A 67 1.45 2.45 -18.62
C ASP A 67 1.38 2.63 -17.09
N PHE A 68 0.21 3.01 -16.58
CA PHE A 68 0.00 3.17 -15.14
C PHE A 68 0.16 1.86 -14.38
N LEU A 69 -0.53 0.79 -14.82
CA LEU A 69 -0.52 -0.49 -14.13
C LEU A 69 0.83 -1.22 -14.26
N LEU A 70 1.53 -1.05 -15.38
CA LEU A 70 2.88 -1.55 -15.57
C LEU A 70 3.85 -0.87 -14.58
N SER A 71 3.78 0.45 -14.46
CA SER A 71 4.60 1.20 -13.49
C SER A 71 4.35 0.74 -12.05
N ALA A 72 3.07 0.57 -11.67
CA ALA A 72 2.71 0.03 -10.36
C ALA A 72 3.27 -1.39 -10.14
N LEU A 73 3.14 -2.27 -11.13
CA LEU A 73 3.66 -3.64 -11.10
C LEU A 73 5.18 -3.67 -10.95
N GLU A 74 5.91 -2.80 -11.67
CA GLU A 74 7.36 -2.68 -11.58
C GLU A 74 7.82 -2.24 -10.19
N GLY A 75 7.10 -1.30 -9.58
CA GLY A 75 7.34 -0.85 -8.20
C GLY A 75 7.23 -1.99 -7.19
N ASP A 76 6.11 -2.71 -7.21
CA ASP A 76 5.88 -3.86 -6.32
C ASP A 76 6.86 -5.01 -6.59
N TYR A 77 7.20 -5.25 -7.85
CA TYR A 77 8.18 -6.27 -8.20
C TYR A 77 9.59 -5.91 -7.70
N ALA A 78 9.96 -4.62 -7.72
CA ALA A 78 11.19 -4.14 -7.10
C ALA A 78 11.17 -4.36 -5.58
N GLY A 79 10.06 -4.03 -4.92
CA GLY A 79 9.85 -4.29 -3.49
C GLY A 79 9.98 -5.78 -3.14
N LEU A 80 9.38 -6.65 -3.95
CA LEU A 80 9.46 -8.10 -3.79
C LEU A 80 10.89 -8.64 -3.85
N LYS A 81 11.74 -8.08 -4.72
CA LYS A 81 13.17 -8.47 -4.80
C LYS A 81 13.93 -8.13 -3.52
N ILE A 82 13.59 -7.02 -2.87
CA ILE A 82 14.17 -6.63 -1.57
C ILE A 82 13.67 -7.58 -0.49
N LEU A 83 12.35 -7.74 -0.37
CA LEU A 83 11.71 -8.61 0.63
C LEU A 83 12.21 -10.05 0.57
N ARG A 84 12.49 -10.56 -0.64
CA ARG A 84 13.06 -11.92 -0.82
C ARG A 84 14.34 -12.14 -0.02
N LYS A 85 15.13 -11.08 0.21
CA LYS A 85 16.40 -11.13 0.94
C LYS A 85 16.22 -10.88 2.43
N ILE A 86 15.29 -10.01 2.83
CA ILE A 86 15.22 -9.48 4.20
C ILE A 86 14.05 -10.02 5.03
N ALA A 87 12.98 -10.53 4.42
CA ALA A 87 11.82 -11.02 5.13
C ALA A 87 12.00 -12.48 5.61
N ASN A 88 11.47 -12.79 6.78
CA ASN A 88 11.28 -14.14 7.28
C ASN A 88 10.00 -14.74 6.68
N LYS A 89 10.18 -15.70 5.77
CA LYS A 89 9.10 -16.29 4.96
C LYS A 89 8.28 -17.34 5.72
N ASN A 90 8.68 -17.70 6.94
CA ASN A 90 8.00 -18.69 7.76
C ASN A 90 6.99 -18.05 8.72
N VAL A 91 6.91 -16.72 8.77
CA VAL A 91 5.93 -16.01 9.60
C VAL A 91 4.56 -16.16 8.97
N GLU A 92 3.59 -16.60 9.77
CA GLU A 92 2.21 -16.69 9.32
C GLU A 92 1.61 -15.29 9.09
N PRO A 93 0.77 -15.13 8.05
CA PRO A 93 0.13 -13.86 7.80
C PRO A 93 -0.86 -13.52 8.92
N LEU A 94 -0.71 -12.35 9.52
CA LEU A 94 -1.70 -11.79 10.43
C LEU A 94 -2.93 -11.40 9.60
N PRO A 95 -4.12 -11.99 9.84
CA PRO A 95 -5.27 -11.86 8.95
C PRO A 95 -5.62 -10.40 8.63
N TRP A 96 -5.63 -9.55 9.65
CA TRP A 96 -5.96 -8.13 9.51
C TRP A 96 -4.83 -7.28 8.93
N ALA A 97 -3.58 -7.75 8.99
CA ALA A 97 -2.47 -7.10 8.30
C ALA A 97 -2.51 -7.37 6.80
N VAL A 98 -2.92 -8.57 6.38
CA VAL A 98 -2.93 -8.96 4.97
C VAL A 98 -4.28 -8.75 4.29
N ALA A 99 -5.32 -8.31 5.00
CA ALA A 99 -6.66 -8.12 4.45
C ALA A 99 -6.68 -7.18 3.22
N TYR A 100 -5.80 -6.17 3.19
CA TYR A 100 -5.62 -5.28 2.04
C TYR A 100 -5.38 -6.06 0.74
N THR A 101 -4.45 -7.02 0.75
CA THR A 101 -4.08 -7.75 -0.47
C THR A 101 -5.20 -8.67 -0.97
N HIS A 102 -6.01 -9.21 -0.05
CA HIS A 102 -7.18 -10.01 -0.44
C HIS A 102 -8.23 -9.15 -1.14
N TYR A 103 -8.45 -7.93 -0.65
CA TYR A 103 -9.35 -6.99 -1.30
C TYR A 103 -8.78 -6.49 -2.63
N LEU A 104 -7.47 -6.24 -2.71
CA LEU A 104 -6.82 -5.89 -3.97
C LEU A 104 -6.94 -7.01 -5.02
N ALA A 105 -6.81 -8.27 -4.61
CA ALA A 105 -7.05 -9.42 -5.47
C ALA A 105 -8.51 -9.49 -5.94
N TRP A 106 -9.48 -9.16 -5.07
CA TRP A 106 -10.89 -9.03 -5.48
C TRP A 106 -11.07 -7.92 -6.52
N LEU A 107 -10.51 -6.72 -6.30
CA LEU A 107 -10.55 -5.61 -7.25
C LEU A 107 -9.92 -5.99 -8.60
N ALA A 108 -8.80 -6.71 -8.60
CA ALA A 108 -8.14 -7.15 -9.83
C ALA A 108 -9.07 -8.01 -10.69
N ASN A 109 -9.81 -8.92 -10.05
CA ASN A 109 -10.69 -9.86 -10.75
C ASN A 109 -12.03 -9.23 -11.15
N TYR A 110 -12.63 -8.41 -10.28
CA TYR A 110 -14.04 -8.04 -10.40
C TYR A 110 -14.32 -6.56 -10.64
N ALA A 111 -13.38 -5.66 -10.30
CA ALA A 111 -13.59 -4.23 -10.49
C ALA A 111 -13.20 -3.76 -11.90
N SER A 112 -13.65 -2.56 -12.25
CA SER A 112 -13.22 -1.81 -13.43
C SER A 112 -11.79 -1.27 -13.27
N THR A 113 -11.14 -0.93 -14.38
CA THR A 113 -9.78 -0.35 -14.34
C THR A 113 -9.75 0.98 -13.56
N GLY A 114 -10.78 1.81 -13.68
CA GLY A 114 -10.90 3.05 -12.90
C GLY A 114 -10.95 2.79 -11.39
N GLU A 115 -11.69 1.78 -10.95
CA GLU A 115 -11.75 1.37 -9.54
C GLU A 115 -10.42 0.80 -9.03
N GLN A 116 -9.71 0.04 -9.87
CA GLN A 116 -8.38 -0.51 -9.57
C GLN A 116 -7.35 0.61 -9.40
N VAL A 117 -7.28 1.53 -10.37
CA VAL A 117 -6.37 2.69 -10.32
C VAL A 117 -6.69 3.59 -9.13
N LEU A 118 -7.97 3.81 -8.82
CA LEU A 118 -8.37 4.58 -7.64
C LEU A 118 -7.82 3.99 -6.34
N ALA A 119 -7.97 2.67 -6.15
CA ALA A 119 -7.50 1.99 -4.94
C ALA A 119 -6.00 2.22 -4.70
N LEU A 120 -5.20 2.15 -5.77
CA LEU A 120 -3.75 2.37 -5.71
C LEU A 120 -3.40 3.84 -5.41
N VAL A 121 -3.98 4.80 -6.14
CA VAL A 121 -3.61 6.23 -6.03
C VAL A 121 -4.05 6.89 -4.72
N ILE A 122 -5.13 6.40 -4.10
CA ILE A 122 -5.58 6.92 -2.81
C ILE A 122 -4.70 6.43 -1.65
N ASN A 123 -4.22 5.18 -1.72
CA ASN A 123 -3.48 4.56 -0.63
C ASN A 123 -2.00 4.98 -0.60
N LEU A 124 -1.34 4.93 -1.76
CA LEU A 124 0.11 5.02 -1.86
C LEU A 124 0.71 6.25 -1.16
N PRO A 125 0.15 7.48 -1.22
CA PRO A 125 0.72 8.63 -0.54
C PRO A 125 0.82 8.47 0.98
N ILE A 126 -0.18 7.82 1.61
CA ILE A 126 -0.23 7.61 3.06
C ILE A 126 0.81 6.56 3.46
N TRP A 127 0.85 5.45 2.73
CA TRP A 127 1.85 4.41 2.88
C TRP A 127 3.28 4.94 2.71
N SER A 128 3.55 5.71 1.65
CA SER A 128 4.85 6.33 1.37
C SER A 128 5.29 7.27 2.50
N GLN A 129 4.36 8.04 3.08
CA GLN A 129 4.68 8.94 4.19
C GLN A 129 5.14 8.17 5.42
N ASN A 130 4.45 7.08 5.78
CA ASN A 130 4.84 6.23 6.91
C ASN A 130 6.15 5.48 6.63
N CYS A 131 6.34 4.97 5.41
CA CYS A 131 7.61 4.37 4.99
C CYS A 131 8.78 5.35 5.15
N LYS A 132 8.60 6.60 4.73
CA LYS A 132 9.62 7.65 4.86
C LYS A 132 10.02 7.88 6.32
N LYS A 133 9.04 8.07 7.21
CA LYS A 133 9.30 8.24 8.65
C LYS A 133 10.08 7.07 9.23
N LEU A 134 9.63 5.85 8.94
CA LEU A 134 10.29 4.64 9.46
C LEU A 134 11.70 4.46 8.88
N ALA A 135 11.89 4.72 7.59
CA ALA A 135 13.21 4.67 6.97
C ALA A 135 14.19 5.64 7.67
N GLU A 136 13.76 6.88 7.93
CA GLU A 136 14.58 7.88 8.63
C GLU A 136 14.94 7.46 10.06
N ILE A 137 13.98 6.93 10.83
CA ILE A 137 14.17 6.52 12.23
C ILE A 137 15.11 5.31 12.35
N PHE A 138 15.01 4.37 11.42
CA PHE A 138 15.70 3.07 11.46
C PHE A 138 16.94 2.98 10.57
N LYS A 139 17.27 4.05 9.85
CA LYS A 139 18.48 4.14 9.04
C LYS A 139 19.73 3.84 9.89
N GLY A 140 20.58 2.96 9.37
CA GLY A 140 21.80 2.51 10.06
C GLY A 140 21.57 1.54 11.22
N LYS A 141 20.32 1.20 11.56
CA LYS A 141 19.98 0.21 12.59
C LYS A 141 19.57 -1.14 11.99
N ILE A 142 18.87 -1.11 10.87
CA ILE A 142 18.40 -2.28 10.10
C ILE A 142 18.45 -1.99 8.59
N ASN A 143 18.20 -3.01 7.76
CA ASN A 143 18.01 -2.79 6.32
C ASN A 143 16.70 -2.03 6.10
N VAL A 144 16.79 -0.81 5.56
CA VAL A 144 15.63 0.06 5.28
C VAL A 144 15.33 0.18 3.79
N GLU A 145 15.97 -0.62 2.91
CA GLU A 145 15.84 -0.48 1.45
C GLU A 145 14.39 -0.58 0.99
N PHE A 146 13.60 -1.48 1.59
CA PHE A 146 12.18 -1.63 1.27
C PHE A 146 11.40 -0.35 1.63
N LEU A 147 11.65 0.21 2.82
CA LEU A 147 11.01 1.45 3.25
C LEU A 147 11.46 2.64 2.39
N GLU A 148 12.74 2.74 2.06
CA GLU A 148 13.29 3.79 1.19
C GLU A 148 12.72 3.70 -0.23
N LEU A 149 12.49 2.49 -0.77
CA LEU A 149 11.83 2.32 -2.07
C LEU A 149 10.44 2.95 -2.07
N PHE A 150 9.58 2.56 -1.12
CA PHE A 150 8.20 3.05 -1.07
C PHE A 150 8.08 4.50 -0.57
N ALA A 151 9.03 4.97 0.24
CA ALA A 151 9.13 6.39 0.63
C ALA A 151 9.35 7.32 -0.57
N ASN A 152 9.97 6.81 -1.64
CA ASN A 152 10.24 7.54 -2.88
C ASN A 152 9.31 7.15 -4.03
N ALA A 153 8.30 6.31 -3.78
CA ALA A 153 7.33 5.93 -4.79
C ALA A 153 6.59 7.19 -5.28
N LYS A 154 6.53 7.35 -6.61
CA LYS A 154 5.82 8.43 -7.27
C LYS A 154 4.68 7.83 -8.07
N ILE A 155 3.54 8.49 -8.01
CA ILE A 155 2.37 8.15 -8.80
C ILE A 155 2.00 9.35 -9.65
N ASP A 156 1.68 9.11 -10.91
CA ASP A 156 1.18 10.13 -11.81
C ASP A 156 -0.30 10.35 -11.50
N GLU A 157 -0.60 11.34 -10.65
CA GLU A 157 -1.97 11.64 -10.22
C GLU A 157 -2.84 12.16 -11.36
N ASP A 158 -2.26 12.91 -12.32
CA ASP A 158 -2.98 13.43 -13.48
C ASP A 158 -3.39 12.28 -14.41
N LEU A 159 -2.48 11.33 -14.64
CA LEU A 159 -2.77 10.10 -15.38
C LEU A 159 -3.83 9.26 -14.67
N ALA A 160 -3.71 9.11 -13.34
CA ALA A 160 -4.69 8.39 -12.54
C ALA A 160 -6.08 9.04 -12.65
N GLU A 161 -6.19 10.35 -12.47
CA GLU A 161 -7.47 11.06 -12.54
C GLU A 161 -8.10 10.95 -13.94
N LYS A 162 -7.29 11.00 -15.00
CA LYS A 162 -7.75 10.75 -16.36
C LYS A 162 -8.34 9.35 -16.53
N ILE A 163 -7.66 8.31 -16.04
CA ILE A 163 -8.14 6.92 -16.13
C ILE A 163 -9.41 6.75 -15.31
N ILE A 164 -9.44 7.22 -14.06
CA ILE A 164 -10.58 7.02 -13.16
C ILE A 164 -11.83 7.74 -13.70
N SER A 165 -11.66 8.95 -14.26
CA SER A 165 -12.77 9.72 -14.82
C SER A 165 -13.43 9.04 -16.04
N ARG A 166 -12.76 8.08 -16.69
CA ARG A 166 -13.31 7.32 -17.82
C ARG A 166 -14.41 6.33 -17.41
N TYR A 167 -14.39 5.83 -16.17
CA TYR A 167 -15.22 4.69 -15.76
C TYR A 167 -16.45 5.05 -14.92
N ASP A 168 -16.60 6.31 -14.47
CA ASP A 168 -17.76 6.84 -13.72
C ASP A 168 -18.37 5.86 -12.69
N SER A 169 -17.54 5.22 -11.86
CA SER A 169 -18.03 4.25 -10.88
C SER A 169 -18.65 4.94 -9.67
N LYS A 170 -19.81 4.42 -9.25
CA LYS A 170 -20.50 4.83 -8.02
C LYS A 170 -19.83 4.31 -6.75
N ASN A 171 -18.88 3.37 -6.86
CA ASN A 171 -18.26 2.69 -5.73
C ASN A 171 -16.96 3.37 -5.26
N TYR A 172 -16.52 4.45 -5.91
CA TYR A 172 -15.22 5.06 -5.64
C TYR A 172 -15.00 5.43 -4.17
N LEU A 173 -15.99 6.06 -3.52
CA LEU A 173 -15.87 6.41 -2.12
C LEU A 173 -15.80 5.18 -1.20
N GLU A 174 -16.57 4.13 -1.49
CA GLU A 174 -16.58 2.89 -0.71
C GLU A 174 -15.25 2.14 -0.84
N ILE A 175 -14.73 2.02 -2.06
CA ILE A 175 -13.43 1.40 -2.32
C ILE A 175 -12.32 2.16 -1.59
N ALA A 176 -12.32 3.49 -1.70
CA ALA A 176 -11.32 4.34 -1.05
C ALA A 176 -11.36 4.21 0.49
N LYS A 177 -12.57 4.21 1.09
CA LYS A 177 -12.75 3.99 2.54
C LYS A 177 -12.27 2.60 2.97
N THR A 178 -12.61 1.58 2.18
CA THR A 178 -12.26 0.19 2.47
C THR A 178 -10.75 -0.03 2.43
N ILE A 179 -10.09 0.50 1.41
CA ILE A 179 -8.63 0.42 1.27
C ILE A 179 -7.91 1.11 2.44
N GLN A 180 -8.33 2.32 2.83
CA GLN A 180 -7.73 3.00 3.98
C GLN A 180 -8.05 2.29 5.31
N ALA A 181 -9.23 1.68 5.45
CA ALA A 181 -9.56 0.87 6.62
C ALA A 181 -8.66 -0.36 6.75
N TYR A 182 -8.31 -1.00 5.63
CA TYR A 182 -7.34 -2.11 5.65
C TYR A 182 -5.92 -1.64 5.94
N GLU A 183 -5.48 -0.48 5.46
CA GLU A 183 -4.19 0.08 5.88
C GLU A 183 -4.16 0.38 7.39
N LEU A 184 -5.23 0.98 7.94
CA LEU A 184 -5.32 1.19 9.38
C LEU A 184 -5.29 -0.14 10.16
N SER A 185 -5.96 -1.17 9.64
CA SER A 185 -5.96 -2.52 10.22
C SER A 185 -4.56 -3.16 10.19
N PHE A 186 -3.77 -2.89 9.15
CA PHE A 186 -2.36 -3.27 9.08
C PHE A 186 -1.57 -2.68 10.25
N TRP A 187 -1.63 -1.37 10.44
CA TRP A 187 -0.89 -0.72 11.52
C TRP A 187 -1.34 -1.17 12.91
N ASN A 188 -2.64 -1.39 13.11
CA ASN A 188 -3.18 -1.94 14.35
C ASN A 188 -2.62 -3.34 14.63
N SER A 189 -2.62 -4.22 13.63
CA SER A 189 -2.15 -5.61 13.75
C SER A 189 -0.67 -5.67 14.10
N ILE A 190 0.16 -4.89 13.39
CA ILE A 190 1.60 -4.82 13.65
C ILE A 190 1.88 -4.28 15.05
N TYR A 191 1.09 -3.32 15.55
CA TYR A 191 1.29 -2.76 16.88
C TYR A 191 0.92 -3.74 18.00
N GLN A 192 -0.17 -4.48 17.84
CA GLN A 192 -0.70 -5.41 18.84
C GLN A 192 0.08 -6.74 18.96
N GLU A 193 0.67 -7.22 17.86
CA GLU A 193 1.42 -8.50 17.87
C GLU A 193 2.59 -8.46 18.85
N SER A 194 2.80 -9.44 19.73
CA SER A 194 3.82 -9.34 20.79
C SER A 194 5.24 -9.57 20.30
#